data_AF-A0AB38R9W7-F1
#
_entry.id   AF-A0AB38R9W7-F1
#
_cell.length_a   1.000
_cell.length_b   1.000
_cell.length_c   1.000
_cell.angle_alpha   90.00
_cell.angle_beta   90.00
_cell.angle_gamma   90.00
#
_symmetry.space_group_name_H-M   'P 1'
#
loop_
_entity.id
_entity.type
_entity.pdbx_description
1 polymer ?
#
loop_
_entity_poly.entity_id
_entity_poly.type
_entity_poly.pdbx_seq_one_letter_code
_entity_poly.pdbx_strand_id
1 'polypeptide(L)'
;MNDYNVVTVRIETWEFECCAPLPVVGEKSAWALHPIRESLWFDGTVHGGIYPDDVEPTAGIVLSIRLERGEFVEQEPRHWVLVPGSTDHVRVEKVPRSFRGMSSLVAGRRGWMETAVVVELATTRAPFR
;
A
#
# COMPACT_ATOMS: atom_id res chain seq x y z
N MET A 1 17.31 15.60 17.67
CA MET A 1 16.70 14.73 16.63
C MET A 1 15.22 14.70 16.94
N ASN A 2 14.35 14.93 15.96
CA ASN A 2 12.91 14.84 16.21
C ASN A 2 12.59 13.39 16.60
N ASP A 3 11.95 13.18 17.75
CA ASP A 3 11.44 11.87 18.16
C ASP A 3 10.24 11.51 17.28
N TYR A 4 10.50 10.84 16.15
CA TYR A 4 9.47 10.24 15.32
C TYR A 4 9.77 8.75 15.12
N ASN A 5 8.70 7.97 15.07
CA ASN A 5 8.75 6.57 14.66
C ASN A 5 8.53 6.50 13.16
N VAL A 6 9.25 5.61 12.48
CA VAL A 6 8.97 5.27 11.09
C VAL A 6 8.15 4.00 11.06
N VAL A 7 6.97 4.07 10.47
CA VAL A 7 6.12 2.89 10.23
C VAL A 7 6.02 2.63 8.73
N THR A 8 5.94 1.35 8.35
CA THR A 8 5.72 0.96 6.95
C THR A 8 4.25 0.58 6.78
N VAL A 9 3.56 1.30 5.91
CA VAL A 9 2.14 1.15 5.63
C VAL A 9 2.00 0.59 4.22
N ARG A 10 1.34 -0.56 4.09
CA ARG A 10 0.95 -1.18 2.82
C ARG A 10 -0.51 -0.84 2.56
N ILE A 11 -0.82 -0.35 1.37
CA ILE A 11 -2.14 0.16 1.03
C ILE A 11 -2.57 -0.50 -0.28
N GLU A 12 -3.68 -1.24 -0.22
CA GLU A 12 -4.25 -1.88 -1.40
C GLU A 12 -5.14 -0.89 -2.18
N THR A 13 -5.22 -1.08 -3.50
CA THR A 13 -5.78 -0.13 -4.49
C THR A 13 -7.17 0.41 -4.17
N TRP A 14 -8.01 -0.38 -3.51
CA TRP A 14 -9.43 -0.10 -3.33
C TRP A 14 -9.74 1.16 -2.52
N GLU A 15 -8.77 1.70 -1.80
CA GLU A 15 -8.97 2.79 -0.84
C GLU A 15 -8.71 4.17 -1.42
N PHE A 16 -7.74 4.27 -2.34
CA PHE A 16 -7.41 5.53 -3.00
C PHE A 16 -8.41 5.89 -4.10
N GLU A 17 -8.95 4.89 -4.80
CA GLU A 17 -9.75 5.10 -6.01
C GLU A 17 -11.12 5.72 -5.74
N CYS A 18 -11.63 5.60 -4.51
CA CYS A 18 -12.95 6.13 -4.18
C CYS A 18 -12.90 7.56 -3.65
N CYS A 19 -12.08 7.88 -2.63
CA CYS A 19 -12.27 9.14 -1.91
C CYS A 19 -11.06 9.71 -1.12
N ALA A 20 -9.88 9.08 -1.09
CA ALA A 20 -8.73 9.58 -0.31
C ALA A 20 -7.62 10.20 -1.19
N PRO A 21 -6.95 11.28 -0.73
CA PRO A 21 -5.82 11.83 -1.48
C PRO A 21 -4.66 10.82 -1.54
N LEU A 22 -3.99 10.75 -2.69
CA LEU A 22 -2.78 9.95 -2.85
C LEU A 22 -1.68 10.48 -1.92
N PRO A 23 -0.86 9.62 -1.29
CA PRO A 23 0.28 10.07 -0.51
C PRO A 23 1.29 10.76 -1.42
N VAL A 24 1.89 11.83 -0.89
CA VAL A 24 2.93 12.61 -1.56
C VAL A 24 4.10 12.76 -0.61
N VAL A 25 5.32 12.46 -1.09
CA VAL A 25 6.54 12.59 -0.29
C VAL A 25 6.69 14.02 0.24
N GLY A 26 6.95 14.14 1.54
CA GLY A 26 7.06 15.42 2.25
C GLY A 26 5.72 15.98 2.76
N GLU A 27 4.58 15.44 2.32
CA GLU A 27 3.27 15.87 2.78
C GLU A 27 2.77 14.99 3.94
N LYS A 28 1.79 15.54 4.66
CA LYS A 28 1.10 14.80 5.72
C LYS A 28 0.06 13.87 5.11
N SER A 29 -0.03 12.65 5.64
CA SER A 29 -1.08 11.70 5.29
C SER A 29 -1.53 10.94 6.54
N ALA A 30 -2.75 10.37 6.50
CA ALA A 30 -3.36 9.69 7.63
C ALA A 30 -4.15 8.45 7.17
N TRP A 31 -4.04 7.37 7.95
CA TRP A 31 -4.67 6.08 7.68
C TRP A 31 -5.12 5.41 8.98
N ALA A 32 -6.18 4.61 8.92
CA ALA A 32 -6.42 3.58 9.92
C ALA A 32 -5.42 2.45 9.69
N LEU A 33 -4.74 1.99 10.74
CA LEU A 33 -3.67 0.98 10.61
C LEU A 33 -4.08 -0.33 11.27
N HIS A 34 -3.91 -1.43 10.53
CA HIS A 34 -4.08 -2.79 11.05
C HIS A 34 -2.75 -3.54 10.98
N PRO A 35 -2.27 -4.16 12.08
CA PRO A 35 -1.05 -4.94 12.05
C PRO A 35 -1.13 -6.09 11.04
N ILE A 36 -0.12 -6.21 10.19
CA ILE A 36 0.06 -7.42 9.36
C ILE A 36 0.70 -8.48 10.26
N ARG A 37 0.07 -9.66 10.35
CA ARG A 37 0.57 -10.77 11.18
C ARG A 37 2.01 -11.11 10.78
N GLU A 38 2.85 -11.36 11.78
CA GLU A 38 4.25 -11.77 11.60
C GLU A 38 5.13 -10.75 10.84
N SER A 39 4.71 -9.47 10.81
CA SER A 39 5.45 -8.38 10.17
C SER A 39 5.51 -7.14 11.07
N LEU A 40 6.45 -6.23 10.77
CA LEU A 40 6.52 -4.89 11.34
C LEU A 40 5.67 -3.87 10.55
N TRP A 41 4.93 -4.33 9.54
CA TRP A 41 4.17 -3.51 8.62
C TRP A 41 2.69 -3.44 9.02
N PHE A 42 2.02 -2.44 8.49
CA PHE A 42 0.60 -2.20 8.68
C PHE A 42 -0.13 -2.23 7.36
N ASP A 43 -1.31 -2.84 7.31
CA ASP A 43 -2.27 -2.53 6.26
C ASP A 43 -2.92 -1.20 6.65
N GLY A 44 -2.75 -0.21 5.79
CA GLY A 44 -3.40 1.09 5.92
C GLY A 44 -4.73 1.06 5.21
N THR A 45 -5.77 1.58 5.87
CA THR A 45 -7.11 1.77 5.32
C THR A 45 -7.56 3.23 5.38
N VAL A 46 -8.10 3.79 4.29
CA VAL A 46 -8.79 5.10 4.31
C VAL A 46 -9.82 5.23 3.20
N HIS A 47 -11.11 5.24 3.55
CA HIS A 47 -12.18 5.45 2.57
C HIS A 47 -12.77 6.86 2.74
N GLY A 48 -12.28 7.83 1.97
CA GLY A 48 -12.86 9.18 1.99
C GLY A 48 -12.61 9.99 3.25
N GLY A 49 -11.51 9.67 3.94
CA GLY A 49 -11.24 10.23 5.26
C GLY A 49 -12.19 9.71 6.35
N ILE A 50 -13.03 8.72 6.04
CA ILE A 50 -13.83 7.99 7.01
C ILE A 50 -12.98 6.82 7.50
N TYR A 51 -12.84 6.74 8.82
CA TYR A 51 -12.15 5.67 9.52
C TYR A 51 -13.21 4.76 10.15
N PRO A 52 -12.94 3.44 10.29
CA PRO A 52 -13.81 2.57 11.07
C PRO A 52 -14.02 3.15 12.48
N ASP A 53 -15.23 2.98 13.02
CA ASP A 53 -15.52 3.37 14.40
C ASP A 53 -14.50 2.71 15.35
N ASP A 54 -14.04 3.46 16.36
CA ASP A 54 -13.01 3.07 17.33
C ASP A 54 -11.58 2.92 16.81
N VAL A 55 -11.29 3.28 15.55
CA VAL A 55 -9.92 3.32 15.01
C VAL A 55 -9.41 4.75 14.89
N GLU A 56 -8.55 5.15 15.83
CA GLU A 56 -7.84 6.43 15.76
C GLU A 56 -6.87 6.45 14.57
N PRO A 57 -6.96 7.44 13.67
CA PRO A 57 -6.09 7.50 12.51
C PRO A 57 -4.64 7.81 12.89
N THR A 58 -3.71 7.06 12.32
CA THR A 58 -2.28 7.36 12.43
C THR A 58 -1.90 8.32 11.32
N ALA A 59 -1.48 9.53 11.71
CA ALA A 59 -1.02 10.55 10.79
C ALA A 59 0.48 10.81 10.90
N GLY A 60 1.12 11.12 9.78
CA GLY A 60 2.55 11.43 9.74
C GLY A 60 3.00 12.07 8.43
N ILE A 61 4.30 12.35 8.33
CA ILE A 61 4.92 12.85 7.09
C ILE A 61 5.38 11.68 6.24
N VAL A 62 4.97 11.66 4.96
CA VAL A 62 5.38 10.64 4.01
C VAL A 62 6.87 10.82 3.69
N LEU A 63 7.68 9.80 3.98
CA LEU A 63 9.12 9.80 3.74
C LEU A 63 9.48 9.16 2.41
N SER A 64 8.80 8.08 2.05
CA SER A 64 9.03 7.36 0.79
C SER A 64 7.77 6.66 0.32
N ILE A 65 7.71 6.44 -0.99
CA ILE A 65 6.64 5.71 -1.67
C ILE A 65 7.30 4.64 -2.55
N ARG A 66 6.80 3.42 -2.45
CA ARG A 66 7.17 2.30 -3.29
C ARG A 66 5.91 1.64 -3.86
N LEU A 67 6.01 1.07 -5.04
CA LEU A 67 5.01 0.15 -5.57
C LEU A 67 5.46 -1.26 -5.26
N GLU A 68 4.61 -2.00 -4.56
CA GLU A 68 4.71 -3.45 -4.50
C GLU A 68 4.18 -4.01 -5.83
N ARG A 69 4.91 -4.93 -6.43
CA ARG A 69 4.47 -5.68 -7.61
C ARG A 69 4.91 -7.12 -7.50
N GLY A 70 4.26 -8.00 -8.24
CA GLY A 70 4.62 -9.40 -8.30
C GLY A 70 4.36 -9.99 -9.68
N GLU A 71 4.94 -11.17 -9.90
CA GLU A 71 4.69 -11.96 -11.10
C GLU A 71 3.43 -12.80 -10.90
N PHE A 72 2.54 -12.81 -11.88
CA PHE A 72 1.30 -13.57 -11.88
C PHE A 72 1.30 -14.57 -13.03
N VAL A 73 0.67 -15.71 -12.80
CA VAL A 73 0.46 -16.75 -13.81
C VAL A 73 -1.00 -17.20 -13.81
N GLU A 74 -1.51 -17.50 -14.99
CA GLU A 74 -2.82 -18.13 -15.16
C GLU A 74 -2.79 -19.59 -14.67
N GLN A 75 -3.61 -19.91 -13.67
CA GLN A 75 -3.81 -21.30 -13.22
C GLN A 75 -5.08 -21.92 -13.82
N GLU A 76 -6.14 -21.13 -13.94
CA GLU A 76 -7.40 -21.50 -14.62
C GLU A 76 -7.84 -20.34 -15.51
N PRO A 77 -8.72 -20.56 -16.51
CA PRO A 77 -9.20 -19.48 -17.38
C PRO A 77 -9.64 -18.24 -16.60
N ARG A 78 -8.90 -17.14 -16.80
CA ARG A 78 -9.07 -15.83 -16.10
C ARG A 78 -8.80 -15.80 -14.59
N HIS A 79 -8.19 -16.84 -14.01
CA HIS A 79 -7.83 -16.90 -12.59
C HIS A 79 -6.31 -16.84 -12.37
N TRP A 80 -5.79 -15.63 -12.14
CA TRP A 80 -4.36 -15.40 -12.03
C TRP A 80 -3.92 -15.45 -10.58
N VAL A 81 -2.81 -16.14 -10.34
CA VAL A 81 -2.26 -16.31 -9.00
C VAL A 81 -0.86 -15.72 -8.94
N LEU A 82 -0.57 -15.01 -7.85
CA LEU A 82 0.76 -14.50 -7.55
C LEU A 82 1.75 -15.67 -7.45
N VAL A 83 2.84 -15.60 -8.19
CA VAL A 83 3.95 -16.54 -8.10
C VAL A 83 4.62 -16.35 -6.74
N PRO A 84 4.69 -17.38 -5.88
CA PRO A 84 5.28 -17.26 -4.55
C PRO A 84 6.71 -16.74 -4.59
N GLY A 85 7.02 -15.76 -3.74
CA GLY A 85 8.35 -15.16 -3.65
C GLY A 85 8.74 -14.21 -4.79
N SER A 86 7.83 -13.92 -5.72
CA SER A 86 8.09 -12.98 -6.84
C SER A 86 7.92 -11.50 -6.47
N THR A 87 7.39 -11.20 -5.28
CA THR A 87 7.11 -9.83 -4.86
C THR A 87 8.39 -9.01 -4.74
N ASP A 88 8.40 -7.83 -5.35
CA ASP A 88 9.42 -6.80 -5.17
C ASP A 88 8.80 -5.42 -4.93
N HIS A 89 9.66 -4.44 -4.62
CA HIS A 89 9.26 -3.06 -4.39
C HIS A 89 10.07 -2.10 -5.25
N VAL A 90 9.38 -1.24 -5.99
CA VAL A 90 10.00 -0.20 -6.84
C VAL A 90 9.71 1.17 -6.26
N ARG A 91 10.75 1.96 -5.98
CA ARG A 91 10.59 3.34 -5.52
C ARG A 91 9.94 4.19 -6.62
N VAL A 92 8.96 5.00 -6.23
CA VAL A 92 8.31 5.97 -7.11
C VAL A 92 8.26 7.33 -6.45
N GLU A 93 8.28 8.39 -7.27
CA GLU A 93 8.12 9.77 -6.78
C GLU A 93 6.65 10.11 -6.56
N LYS A 94 5.75 9.43 -7.28
CA LYS A 94 4.31 9.66 -7.22
C LYS A 94 3.56 8.35 -7.38
N VAL A 95 2.49 8.17 -6.59
CA VAL A 95 1.57 7.04 -6.76
C VAL A 95 0.88 7.16 -8.13
N PRO A 96 0.88 6.09 -8.96
CA PRO A 96 0.15 6.08 -10.21
C PRO A 96 -1.35 6.25 -9.96
N ARG A 97 -2.05 6.90 -10.88
CA ARG A 97 -3.50 7.14 -10.75
C ARG A 97 -4.33 5.86 -10.73
N SER A 98 -3.79 4.78 -11.27
CA SER A 98 -4.34 3.43 -11.22
C SER A 98 -3.19 2.44 -11.17
N PHE A 99 -3.39 1.34 -10.44
CA PHE A 99 -2.47 0.20 -10.37
C PHE A 99 -3.29 -1.08 -10.15
N ARG A 100 -2.69 -2.28 -10.21
CA ARG A 100 -3.41 -3.55 -10.44
C ARG A 100 -4.12 -3.65 -11.80
N GLY A 101 -3.57 -2.98 -12.82
CA GLY A 101 -4.07 -3.12 -14.18
C GLY A 101 -3.82 -4.54 -14.72
N MET A 102 -4.89 -5.29 -15.02
CA MET A 102 -4.77 -6.66 -15.56
C MET A 102 -4.28 -6.70 -17.03
N SER A 103 -4.03 -5.56 -17.65
CA SER A 103 -3.62 -5.46 -19.07
C SER A 103 -2.25 -6.10 -19.35
N SER A 104 -1.38 -6.18 -18.33
CA SER A 104 -0.08 -6.87 -18.44
C SER A 104 -0.19 -8.39 -18.36
N LEU A 105 -1.37 -8.92 -18.05
CA LEU A 105 -1.56 -10.31 -17.71
C LEU A 105 -2.20 -11.06 -18.88
N VAL A 106 -1.40 -11.89 -19.54
CA VAL A 106 -1.76 -12.57 -20.79
C VAL A 106 -1.87 -14.07 -20.55
N ALA A 107 -2.94 -14.67 -21.08
CA ALA A 107 -3.18 -16.10 -20.97
C ALA A 107 -1.97 -16.94 -21.42
N GLY A 108 -1.65 -17.97 -20.64
CA GLY A 108 -0.49 -18.84 -20.87
C GLY A 108 0.88 -18.16 -20.72
N ARG A 109 0.96 -16.94 -20.18
CA ARG A 109 2.22 -16.23 -19.92
C ARG A 109 2.28 -15.76 -18.48
N ARG A 110 3.50 -15.53 -18.00
CA ARG A 110 3.72 -14.79 -16.77
C ARG A 110 3.68 -13.30 -17.06
N GLY A 111 3.07 -12.53 -16.18
CA GLY A 111 2.96 -11.09 -16.28
C GLY A 111 3.22 -10.40 -14.95
N TRP A 112 3.74 -9.19 -14.98
CA TRP A 112 3.97 -8.40 -13.77
C TRP A 112 2.80 -7.45 -13.54
N MET A 113 2.38 -7.31 -12.29
CA MET A 113 1.33 -6.39 -11.90
C MET A 113 1.65 -5.77 -10.53
N GLU A 114 1.45 -4.47 -10.40
CA GLU A 114 1.49 -3.78 -9.11
C GLU A 114 0.34 -4.24 -8.22
N THR A 115 0.62 -4.56 -6.96
CA THR A 115 -0.34 -5.10 -5.99
C THR A 115 -0.63 -4.13 -4.85
N ALA A 116 0.29 -3.24 -4.48
CA ALA A 116 0.05 -2.29 -3.39
C ALA A 116 0.93 -1.05 -3.52
N VAL A 117 0.53 0.01 -2.83
CA VAL A 117 1.41 1.13 -2.52
C VAL A 117 2.00 0.87 -1.14
N VAL A 118 3.31 1.02 -1.00
CA VAL A 118 4.01 0.93 0.28
C VAL A 118 4.56 2.30 0.63
N VAL A 119 4.20 2.79 1.80
CA VAL A 119 4.51 4.13 2.30
C VAL A 119 5.31 4.03 3.59
N GLU A 120 6.43 4.74 3.66
CA GLU A 120 7.10 4.99 4.94
C GLU A 120 6.59 6.30 5.54
N LEU A 121 6.08 6.22 6.76
CA LEU A 121 5.44 7.33 7.44
C LEU A 121 6.20 7.69 8.72
N ALA A 122 6.65 8.94 8.83
CA ALA A 122 7.16 9.50 10.08
C ALA A 122 5.99 9.95 10.96
N THR A 123 5.71 9.19 12.02
CA THR A 123 4.65 9.49 13.00
C THR A 123 5.24 9.86 14.37
N THR A 124 4.62 10.81 15.05
CA THR A 124 4.99 11.22 16.42
C THR A 124 4.28 10.41 17.49
N ARG A 125 3.31 9.56 17.12
CA ARG A 125 2.59 8.67 18.02
C ARG A 125 2.87 7.22 17.66
N ALA A 126 2.94 6.35 18.66
CA ALA A 126 2.91 4.91 18.42
C ALA A 126 1.57 4.55 17.74
N PRO A 127 1.55 3.67 16.73
CA PRO A 127 0.36 3.34 15.95
C PRO A 127 -0.74 2.62 16.74
N PHE A 128 -0.46 2.20 17.99
CA PHE A 128 -1.45 1.65 18.92
C PHE A 128 -1.23 2.27 20.30
N ARG A 129 -2.31 2.79 20.87
CA ARG A 129 -2.45 3.08 22.30
C ARG A 129 -3.79 2.54 22.77
#